data_AF-A0A958B3R5-F1
#
_entry.id   AF-A0A958B3R5-F1
#
_cell.length_a   1.000
_cell.length_b   1.000
_cell.length_c   1.000
_cell.angle_alpha   90.00
_cell.angle_beta   90.00
_cell.angle_gamma   90.00
#
_symmetry.space_group_name_H-M   'P 1'
#
loop_
_entity.id
_entity.type
_entity.pdbx_description
1 polymer ?
#
loop_
_entity_poly.entity_id
_entity_poly.type
_entity_poly.pdbx_seq_one_letter_code
_entity_poly.pdbx_strand_id
1 'polypeptide(L)'
;MWVFLVTEVMLFGGIFMAYAVYYYNYHDAFAEAGHELDIVLSSINTFVLLCSSLTMALAVWACQSNKQKLLVMFLMATLVLGSIFLGIKGFEYYEKYENGHIPGINFQYDGEYPQQAVIFFSLYFAATGLHATHMIIGGTVLAVITVKAMRGFYSSVNYDTIEIMGLYWHFVDIAWVFIFPLFYLIER
;
A
#
# COMPACT_ATOMS: atom_id res chain seq x y z
N MET A 1 -19.11 6.91 0.18
CA MET A 1 -17.82 6.23 -0.11
C MET A 1 -17.10 6.83 -1.32
N TRP A 2 -17.70 6.86 -2.50
CA TRP A 2 -17.04 7.38 -3.72
C TRP A 2 -16.43 8.78 -3.61
N VAL A 3 -17.12 9.73 -2.96
CA VAL A 3 -16.56 11.08 -2.72
C VAL A 3 -15.27 11.02 -1.91
N PHE A 4 -15.21 10.18 -0.88
CA PHE A 4 -13.99 9.97 -0.08
C PHE A 4 -12.88 9.32 -0.92
N LEU A 5 -13.19 8.34 -1.77
CA LEU A 5 -12.19 7.76 -2.66
C LEU A 5 -11.60 8.79 -3.63
N VAL A 6 -12.43 9.71 -4.14
CA VAL A 6 -11.93 10.80 -5.00
C VAL A 6 -11.00 11.74 -4.24
N THR A 7 -11.28 12.07 -2.97
CA THR A 7 -10.36 12.89 -2.17
C THR A 7 -9.03 12.19 -1.95
N GLU A 8 -9.04 10.87 -1.76
CA GLU A 8 -7.79 10.09 -1.65
C GLU A 8 -7.03 10.01 -2.98
N VAL A 9 -7.71 9.88 -4.12
CA VAL A 9 -7.08 9.98 -5.45
C VAL A 9 -6.38 11.33 -5.60
N MET A 10 -6.99 12.42 -5.17
CA MET A 10 -6.37 13.75 -5.22
C MET A 10 -5.15 13.85 -4.30
N LEU A 11 -5.21 13.26 -3.11
CA LEU A 11 -4.11 13.23 -2.14
C LEU A 11 -2.88 12.51 -2.70
N PHE A 12 -3.05 11.25 -3.15
CA PHE A 12 -1.97 10.49 -3.80
C PHE A 12 -1.53 11.13 -5.12
N GLY A 13 -2.47 11.66 -5.90
CA GLY A 13 -2.20 12.35 -7.15
C GLY A 13 -1.28 13.56 -7.00
N GLY A 14 -1.40 14.31 -5.90
CA GLY A 14 -0.48 15.40 -5.58
C GLY A 14 0.97 14.92 -5.37
N ILE A 15 1.15 13.81 -4.65
CA ILE A 15 2.48 13.21 -4.43
C ILE A 15 3.05 12.65 -5.74
N PHE A 16 2.23 11.98 -6.55
CA PHE A 16 2.65 11.45 -7.85
C PHE A 16 3.00 12.54 -8.85
N MET A 17 2.27 13.66 -8.85
CA MET A 17 2.61 14.83 -9.66
C MET A 17 3.95 15.42 -9.20
N ALA A 18 4.18 15.56 -7.90
CA ALA A 18 5.47 16.02 -7.38
C ALA A 18 6.61 15.10 -7.84
N TYR A 19 6.43 13.77 -7.70
CA TYR A 19 7.39 12.78 -8.21
C TYR A 19 7.68 12.97 -9.69
N ALA A 20 6.65 13.05 -10.54
CA ALA A 20 6.81 13.20 -11.98
C ALA A 20 7.57 14.49 -12.37
N VAL A 21 7.27 15.61 -11.69
CA VAL A 21 7.97 16.88 -11.93
C VAL A 21 9.44 16.78 -11.52
N TYR A 22 9.75 16.24 -10.34
CA TYR A 22 11.13 16.12 -9.89
C TYR A 22 11.92 15.10 -10.71
N TYR A 23 11.31 13.98 -11.08
CA TYR A 23 11.88 12.98 -11.97
C TYR A 23 12.25 13.58 -13.34
N TYR A 24 11.38 14.42 -13.93
CA TYR A 24 11.66 15.08 -15.20
C TYR A 24 12.85 16.06 -15.11
N ASN A 25 13.02 16.74 -13.97
CA ASN A 25 14.08 17.72 -13.80
C ASN A 25 15.42 17.11 -13.34
N TYR A 26 15.41 15.98 -12.65
CA TYR A 26 16.58 15.36 -12.01
C TYR A 26 16.68 13.87 -12.35
N HIS A 27 16.47 13.52 -13.62
CA HIS A 27 16.35 12.13 -14.09
C HIS A 27 17.50 11.23 -13.62
N ASP A 28 18.76 11.65 -13.83
CA ASP A 28 19.93 10.84 -13.49
C ASP A 28 20.05 10.60 -11.98
N ALA A 29 19.72 11.60 -11.17
CA ALA A 29 19.76 11.51 -9.71
C ALA A 29 18.63 10.63 -9.15
N PHE A 30 17.45 10.68 -9.76
CA PHE A 30 16.33 9.81 -9.39
C PHE A 30 16.66 8.37 -9.74
N ALA A 31 17.16 8.11 -10.95
CA ALA A 31 17.59 6.78 -11.39
C ALA A 31 18.65 6.16 -10.47
N GLU A 32 19.65 6.93 -10.06
CA GLU A 32 20.66 6.47 -9.09
C GLU A 32 20.01 6.12 -7.74
N ALA A 33 19.10 6.96 -7.25
CA ALA A 33 18.47 6.78 -5.95
C ALA A 33 17.47 5.61 -5.89
N GLY A 34 16.77 5.22 -6.96
CA GLY A 34 15.92 4.03 -6.91
C GLY A 34 16.65 2.72 -7.18
N HIS A 35 17.90 2.73 -7.64
CA HIS A 35 18.74 1.53 -7.62
C HIS A 35 19.01 1.02 -6.20
N GLU A 36 18.96 1.92 -5.21
CA GLU A 36 19.02 1.58 -3.79
C GLU A 36 17.79 0.79 -3.30
N LEU A 37 16.70 0.72 -4.08
CA LEU A 37 15.48 0.01 -3.69
C LEU A 37 15.50 -1.46 -4.14
N ASP A 38 15.10 -2.36 -3.21
CA ASP A 38 15.00 -3.79 -3.50
C ASP A 38 13.71 -4.10 -4.28
N ILE A 39 13.88 -4.35 -5.58
CA ILE A 39 12.79 -4.73 -6.48
C ILE A 39 12.22 -6.11 -6.16
N VAL A 40 13.02 -7.05 -5.65
CA VAL A 40 12.60 -8.43 -5.43
C VAL A 40 11.65 -8.46 -4.23
N LEU A 41 12.06 -7.84 -3.12
CA LEU A 41 11.20 -7.68 -1.95
C LEU A 41 9.91 -6.92 -2.31
N SER A 42 10.02 -5.86 -3.11
CA SER A 42 8.85 -5.08 -3.52
C SER A 42 7.95 -5.80 -4.52
N SER A 43 8.49 -6.65 -5.39
CA SER A 43 7.69 -7.50 -6.30
C SER A 43 6.92 -8.56 -5.52
N ILE A 44 7.56 -9.19 -4.53
CA ILE A 44 6.88 -10.13 -3.62
C ILE A 44 5.76 -9.43 -2.86
N ASN A 45 6.00 -8.21 -2.36
CA ASN A 45 4.98 -7.39 -1.71
C ASN A 45 3.79 -7.10 -2.61
N THR A 46 4.04 -6.67 -3.84
CA THR A 46 2.99 -6.41 -4.83
C THR A 46 2.18 -7.67 -5.11
N PHE A 47 2.82 -8.82 -5.25
CA PHE A 47 2.11 -10.10 -5.42
C PHE A 47 1.22 -10.44 -4.21
N VAL A 48 1.75 -10.32 -2.98
CA VAL A 48 0.99 -10.55 -1.74
C VAL A 48 -0.23 -9.65 -1.66
N LEU A 49 -0.07 -8.38 -2.02
CA LEU A 49 -1.13 -7.38 -1.99
C LEU A 49 -2.20 -7.65 -3.05
N LEU A 50 -1.83 -8.04 -4.28
CA LEU A 50 -2.79 -8.46 -5.31
C LEU A 50 -3.58 -9.70 -4.89
N CYS A 51 -2.93 -10.68 -4.25
CA CYS A 51 -3.61 -11.81 -3.64
C CYS A 51 -4.58 -11.38 -2.54
N SER A 52 -4.21 -10.41 -1.70
CA SER A 52 -5.07 -9.83 -0.66
C SER A 52 -6.31 -9.17 -1.25
N SER A 53 -6.14 -8.45 -2.37
CA SER A 53 -7.23 -7.86 -3.12
C SER A 53 -8.21 -8.93 -3.62
N LEU A 54 -7.68 -10.01 -4.19
CA LEU A 54 -8.50 -11.13 -4.67
C LEU A 54 -9.30 -11.77 -3.52
N THR A 55 -8.67 -12.02 -2.36
CA THR A 55 -9.39 -12.58 -1.21
C THR A 55 -10.48 -11.65 -0.70
N MET A 56 -10.27 -10.32 -0.75
CA MET A 56 -11.33 -9.36 -0.39
C MET A 56 -12.52 -9.42 -1.36
N ALA A 57 -12.28 -9.49 -2.67
CA ALA A 57 -13.35 -9.65 -3.65
C ALA A 57 -14.13 -10.94 -3.45
N LEU A 58 -13.43 -12.05 -3.15
CA LEU A 58 -14.06 -13.33 -2.84
C LEU A 58 -14.86 -13.29 -1.52
N ALA A 59 -14.44 -12.47 -0.55
CA ALA A 59 -15.20 -12.25 0.68
C ALA A 59 -16.55 -11.56 0.40
N VAL A 60 -16.57 -10.51 -0.43
CA VAL A 60 -17.81 -9.84 -0.85
C VAL A 60 -18.76 -10.83 -1.53
N TRP A 61 -18.25 -11.62 -2.49
CA TRP A 61 -19.03 -12.66 -3.16
C TRP A 61 -19.58 -13.70 -2.20
N ALA A 62 -18.76 -14.15 -1.23
CA ALA A 62 -19.18 -15.13 -0.23
C ALA A 62 -20.31 -14.58 0.66
N CYS A 63 -20.28 -13.28 1.00
CA CYS A 63 -21.36 -12.62 1.73
C CYS A 63 -22.65 -12.57 0.91
N GLN A 64 -22.57 -12.14 -0.36
CA GLN A 64 -23.72 -12.10 -1.27
C GLN A 64 -24.35 -13.48 -1.48
N SER A 65 -23.52 -14.54 -1.48
CA SER A 65 -23.96 -15.94 -1.61
C SER A 65 -24.42 -16.59 -0.29
N ASN A 66 -24.53 -15.85 0.81
CA ASN A 66 -24.84 -16.36 2.15
C ASN A 66 -23.89 -17.49 2.65
N LYS A 67 -22.65 -17.51 2.18
CA LYS A 67 -21.65 -18.53 2.57
C LYS A 67 -20.79 -18.04 3.73
N GLN A 68 -21.35 -18.04 4.94
CA GLN A 68 -20.72 -17.44 6.13
C GLN A 68 -19.30 -17.96 6.44
N LYS A 69 -19.07 -19.27 6.32
CA LYS A 69 -17.75 -19.87 6.57
C LYS A 69 -16.70 -19.36 5.58
N LEU A 70 -17.06 -19.24 4.30
CA LEU A 70 -16.17 -18.72 3.27
C LEU A 70 -15.91 -17.23 3.45
N LEU A 71 -16.94 -16.45 3.83
CA LEU A 71 -16.80 -15.03 4.15
C LEU A 71 -15.72 -14.82 5.21
N VAL A 72 -15.83 -15.50 6.36
CA VAL A 72 -14.87 -15.36 7.45
C VAL A 72 -13.47 -15.82 7.02
N MET A 73 -13.37 -16.93 6.30
CA MET A 73 -12.09 -17.45 5.79
C MET A 73 -11.39 -16.43 4.88
N PHE A 74 -12.12 -15.83 3.94
CA PHE A 74 -11.55 -14.85 3.01
C PHE A 74 -11.18 -13.54 3.70
N LEU A 75 -12.01 -13.04 4.63
CA LEU A 75 -11.66 -11.84 5.41
C LEU A 75 -10.40 -12.04 6.26
N MET A 76 -10.26 -13.22 6.89
CA MET A 76 -9.06 -13.59 7.64
C MET A 76 -7.83 -13.69 6.71
N ALA A 77 -7.98 -14.27 5.53
CA ALA A 77 -6.91 -14.34 4.55
C ALA A 77 -6.45 -12.94 4.11
N THR A 78 -7.37 -12.03 3.82
CA THR A 78 -7.07 -10.62 3.50
C THR A 78 -6.29 -9.93 4.63
N LEU A 79 -6.71 -10.12 5.90
CA LEU A 79 -6.00 -9.55 7.05
C LEU A 79 -4.57 -10.08 7.20
N VAL A 80 -4.39 -11.39 7.02
CA VAL A 80 -3.06 -12.02 7.11
C VAL A 80 -2.15 -11.52 5.99
N LEU A 81 -2.64 -11.50 4.75
CA LEU A 81 -1.86 -11.01 3.60
C LEU A 81 -1.50 -9.52 3.74
N GLY A 82 -2.44 -8.68 4.17
CA GLY A 82 -2.17 -7.27 4.47
C GLY A 82 -1.17 -7.07 5.61
N SER A 83 -1.18 -7.95 6.62
CA SER A 83 -0.19 -7.92 7.71
C SER A 83 1.20 -8.33 7.24
N ILE A 84 1.29 -9.34 6.36
CA ILE A 84 2.55 -9.76 5.74
C ILE A 84 3.15 -8.61 4.92
N PHE A 85 2.33 -7.92 4.13
CA PHE A 85 2.75 -6.73 3.38
C PHE A 85 3.36 -5.65 4.28
N LEU A 86 2.68 -5.32 5.39
CA LEU A 86 3.19 -4.36 6.37
C LEU A 86 4.49 -4.84 7.04
N GLY A 87 4.63 -6.15 7.31
CA GLY A 87 5.84 -6.73 7.88
C GLY A 87 7.06 -6.61 6.96
N ILE A 88 6.89 -6.95 5.68
CA ILE A 88 7.98 -6.83 4.69
C ILE A 88 8.35 -5.35 4.50
N LYS A 89 7.36 -4.44 4.47
CA LYS A 89 7.65 -2.99 4.40
C LYS A 89 8.32 -2.44 5.65
N GLY A 90 7.96 -2.96 6.83
CA GLY A 90 8.67 -2.64 8.07
C GLY A 90 10.15 -3.04 8.02
N PHE A 91 10.45 -4.21 7.44
CA PHE A 91 11.83 -4.65 7.24
C PHE A 91 12.61 -3.74 6.27
N GLU A 92 12.02 -3.40 5.12
CA GLU A 92 12.65 -2.49 4.15
C GLU A 92 12.91 -1.09 4.75
N TYR A 93 11.98 -0.59 5.57
CA TYR A 93 12.16 0.68 6.30
C TYR A 93 13.28 0.60 7.32
N TYR A 94 13.41 -0.53 8.02
CA TYR A 94 14.48 -0.75 8.97
C TYR A 94 15.86 -0.79 8.28
N GLU A 95 15.97 -1.48 7.15
CA GLU A 95 17.21 -1.49 6.36
C GLU A 95 17.58 -0.08 5.88
N LYS A 96 16.60 0.75 5.47
CA LYS A 96 16.84 2.15 5.10
C LYS A 96 17.19 3.05 6.29
N TYR A 97 16.72 2.72 7.49
CA TYR A 97 17.15 3.38 8.72
C TYR A 97 18.61 3.09 9.04
N GLU A 98 19.02 1.83 8.99
CA GLU A 98 20.41 1.44 9.26
C GLU A 98 21.38 2.02 8.25
N ASN A 99 20.98 2.08 6.97
CA ASN A 99 21.80 2.66 5.90
C ASN A 99 21.77 4.19 5.84
N GLY A 100 21.13 4.88 6.80
CA GLY A 100 21.14 6.35 6.86
C GLY A 100 20.36 7.04 5.74
N HIS A 101 19.48 6.34 5.01
CA HIS A 101 18.72 6.90 3.89
C HIS A 101 17.43 7.62 4.33
N ILE A 102 17.24 7.87 5.62
CA ILE A 102 16.04 8.57 6.13
C ILE A 102 16.22 10.09 6.03
N PRO A 103 15.36 10.79 5.26
CA PRO A 103 15.39 12.23 5.18
C PRO A 103 15.25 12.88 6.57
N GLY A 104 16.18 13.79 6.89
CA GLY A 104 16.17 14.59 8.13
C GLY A 104 16.84 13.94 9.35
N ILE A 105 17.02 12.62 9.40
CA ILE A 105 17.75 11.94 10.49
C ILE A 105 19.04 11.35 9.91
N ASN A 106 20.14 12.10 10.02
CA ASN A 106 21.47 11.67 9.55
C ASN A 106 21.46 11.13 8.12
N PHE A 107 20.84 11.87 7.19
CA PHE A 107 20.80 11.47 5.79
C PHE A 107 22.23 11.36 5.23
N GLN A 108 22.62 10.14 4.88
CA GLN A 108 23.89 9.82 4.24
C GLN A 108 23.58 9.17 2.90
N TYR A 109 24.21 9.71 1.85
CA TYR A 109 24.09 9.19 0.50
C TYR A 109 25.45 9.34 -0.15
N ASP A 110 26.02 8.20 -0.54
CA ASP A 110 27.37 8.10 -1.08
C ASP A 110 27.41 8.27 -2.62
N GLY A 111 26.27 8.56 -3.24
CA GLY A 111 26.15 8.77 -4.69
C GLY A 111 26.47 10.18 -5.16
N GLU A 112 26.40 10.39 -6.49
CA GLU A 112 26.83 11.63 -7.16
C GLU A 112 25.90 12.83 -6.86
N TYR A 113 24.62 12.55 -6.54
CA TYR A 113 23.58 13.57 -6.39
C TYR A 113 22.88 13.58 -5.02
N PRO A 114 23.58 13.90 -3.92
CA PRO A 114 23.02 13.78 -2.56
C PRO A 114 21.84 14.71 -2.28
N GLN A 115 21.79 15.92 -2.86
CA GLN A 115 20.68 16.85 -2.62
C GLN A 115 19.37 16.38 -3.26
N GLN A 116 19.46 15.81 -4.45
CA GLN A 116 18.33 15.31 -5.22
C GLN A 116 17.86 13.95 -4.67
N ALA A 117 18.79 13.10 -4.21
CA ALA A 117 18.46 11.85 -3.52
C ALA A 117 17.61 12.09 -2.27
N VAL A 118 17.87 13.15 -1.48
CA VAL A 118 17.01 13.53 -0.34
C VAL A 118 15.56 13.75 -0.79
N ILE A 119 15.35 14.40 -1.93
CA ILE A 119 14.00 14.67 -2.47
C ILE A 119 13.33 13.36 -2.88
N PHE A 120 14.05 12.48 -3.57
CA PHE A 120 13.55 11.15 -3.95
C PHE A 120 13.10 10.37 -2.71
N PHE A 121 13.98 10.20 -1.71
CA PHE A 121 13.66 9.49 -0.47
C PHE A 121 12.52 10.17 0.31
N SER A 122 12.45 11.49 0.32
CA SER A 122 11.34 12.22 0.96
C SER A 122 9.99 11.90 0.32
N LEU A 123 9.93 11.89 -1.02
CA LEU A 123 8.72 11.52 -1.76
C LEU A 123 8.39 10.04 -1.59
N TYR A 124 9.40 9.17 -1.59
CA TYR A 124 9.27 7.75 -1.32
C TYR A 124 8.64 7.48 0.05
N PHE A 125 9.22 8.02 1.13
CA PHE A 125 8.70 7.85 2.49
C PHE A 125 7.33 8.50 2.68
N ALA A 126 7.08 9.65 2.04
CA ALA A 126 5.75 10.27 2.07
C ALA A 126 4.69 9.40 1.39
N ALA A 127 4.95 8.89 0.17
CA ALA A 127 4.01 8.07 -0.58
C ALA A 127 3.75 6.72 0.11
N THR A 128 4.82 6.02 0.47
CA THR A 128 4.74 4.69 1.08
C THR A 128 4.25 4.74 2.53
N GLY A 129 4.63 5.78 3.29
CA GLY A 129 4.18 5.98 4.68
C GLY A 129 2.70 6.36 4.75
N LEU A 130 2.23 7.20 3.82
CA LEU A 130 0.80 7.50 3.69
C LEU A 130 0.00 6.24 3.34
N HIS A 131 0.49 5.43 2.40
CA HIS A 131 -0.11 4.15 2.05
C HIS A 131 -0.13 3.17 3.23
N ALA A 132 0.97 3.04 3.96
CA ALA A 132 1.05 2.20 5.16
C ALA A 132 0.04 2.65 6.24
N THR A 133 -0.14 3.95 6.42
CA THR A 133 -1.15 4.51 7.34
C THR A 133 -2.57 4.07 6.93
N HIS A 134 -2.90 4.16 5.64
CA HIS A 134 -4.18 3.68 5.11
C HIS A 134 -4.37 2.17 5.33
N MET A 135 -3.33 1.38 5.07
CA MET A 135 -3.35 -0.07 5.31
C MET A 135 -3.59 -0.42 6.78
N ILE A 136 -2.97 0.30 7.73
CA ILE A 136 -3.15 0.07 9.17
C ILE A 136 -4.59 0.41 9.61
N ILE A 137 -5.10 1.57 9.18
CA ILE A 137 -6.47 2.01 9.51
C ILE A 137 -7.48 1.04 8.88
N GLY A 138 -7.32 0.73 7.60
CA GLY A 138 -8.15 -0.24 6.88
C GLY A 138 -8.11 -1.61 7.51
N GLY A 139 -6.93 -2.09 7.90
CA GLY A 139 -6.73 -3.39 8.54
C GLY A 139 -7.43 -3.46 9.89
N THR A 140 -7.40 -2.37 10.66
CA THR A 140 -8.11 -2.28 11.94
C THR A 140 -9.63 -2.36 11.75
N VAL A 141 -10.18 -1.64 10.78
CA VAL A 141 -11.61 -1.69 10.46
C VAL A 141 -12.00 -3.08 9.93
N LEU A 142 -11.17 -3.67 9.07
CA LEU A 142 -11.37 -5.01 8.53
C LEU A 142 -11.35 -6.08 9.64
N ALA A 143 -10.48 -5.94 10.65
CA ALA A 143 -10.45 -6.81 11.82
C ALA A 143 -11.76 -6.75 12.61
N VAL A 144 -12.30 -5.55 12.83
CA VAL A 144 -13.61 -5.36 13.50
C VAL A 144 -14.73 -6.00 12.68
N ILE A 145 -14.76 -5.79 11.36
CA ILE A 145 -15.74 -6.41 10.45
C ILE A 145 -15.61 -7.93 10.50
N THR A 146 -14.39 -8.46 10.52
CA THR A 146 -14.14 -9.90 10.58
C THR A 146 -14.68 -10.52 11.88
N VAL A 147 -14.48 -9.87 13.03
CA VAL A 147 -15.05 -10.31 14.31
C VAL A 147 -16.60 -10.27 14.28
N LYS A 148 -17.20 -9.24 13.67
CA LYS A 148 -18.66 -9.18 13.48
C LYS A 148 -19.16 -10.27 12.52
N ALA A 149 -18.41 -10.58 11.48
CA ALA A 149 -18.72 -11.67 10.54
C ALA A 149 -18.66 -13.04 11.22
N MET A 150 -17.68 -13.28 12.10
CA MET A 150 -17.61 -14.50 12.90
C MET A 150 -18.83 -14.69 13.81
N ARG A 151 -19.45 -13.60 14.27
CA ARG A 151 -20.69 -13.61 15.07
C ARG A 151 -21.97 -13.74 14.24
N GLY A 152 -21.88 -13.89 12.92
CA GLY A 152 -23.04 -14.07 12.04
C GLY A 152 -23.81 -12.78 11.74
N PHE A 153 -23.22 -11.60 11.93
CA PHE A 153 -23.92 -10.32 11.79
C PHE A 153 -24.27 -9.96 10.33
N TYR A 154 -23.51 -10.50 9.37
CA TYR A 154 -23.65 -10.18 7.95
C TYR A 154 -24.33 -11.31 7.18
N SER A 155 -25.17 -10.94 6.22
CA SER A 155 -25.90 -11.83 5.31
C SER A 155 -26.07 -11.14 3.97
N SER A 156 -26.67 -11.80 2.98
CA SER A 156 -26.97 -11.21 1.66
C SER A 156 -27.89 -10.00 1.70
N VAL A 157 -28.55 -9.73 2.84
CA VAL A 157 -29.43 -8.56 3.02
C VAL A 157 -28.65 -7.36 3.58
N ASN A 158 -27.59 -7.62 4.35
CA ASN A 158 -26.82 -6.59 5.07
C ASN A 158 -25.33 -6.65 4.70
N TYR A 159 -25.00 -6.73 3.41
CA TYR A 159 -23.60 -6.86 2.97
C TYR A 159 -22.93 -5.52 2.64
N ASP A 160 -23.66 -4.41 2.63
CA ASP A 160 -23.18 -3.07 2.25
C ASP A 160 -21.89 -2.67 2.99
N THR A 161 -21.77 -3.03 4.28
CA THR A 161 -20.56 -2.73 5.06
C THR A 161 -19.34 -3.46 4.52
N ILE A 162 -19.48 -4.71 4.10
CA ILE A 162 -18.40 -5.53 3.54
C ILE A 162 -18.04 -5.02 2.15
N GLU A 163 -19.03 -4.61 1.35
CA GLU A 163 -18.80 -4.02 0.03
C GLU A 163 -18.06 -2.67 0.13
N ILE A 164 -18.50 -1.76 1.00
CA ILE A 164 -17.84 -0.47 1.23
C ILE A 164 -16.40 -0.68 1.70
N MET A 165 -16.17 -1.65 2.60
CA MET A 165 -14.82 -2.00 3.03
C MET A 165 -13.99 -2.59 1.88
N GLY A 166 -14.60 -3.40 1.02
CA GLY A 166 -13.96 -3.94 -0.18
C GLY A 166 -13.52 -2.83 -1.13
N LEU A 167 -14.40 -1.87 -1.42
CA LEU A 167 -14.07 -0.69 -2.25
C LEU A 167 -12.89 0.11 -1.68
N TYR A 168 -12.85 0.31 -0.35
CA TYR A 168 -11.72 0.95 0.31
C TYR A 168 -10.42 0.13 0.14
N TRP A 169 -10.47 -1.17 0.41
CA TRP A 169 -9.30 -2.04 0.33
C TRP A 169 -8.72 -2.09 -1.09
N HIS A 170 -9.58 -2.27 -2.09
CA HIS A 170 -9.19 -2.24 -3.50
C HIS A 170 -8.59 -0.89 -3.92
N PHE A 171 -9.11 0.22 -3.40
CA PHE A 171 -8.53 1.53 -3.66
C PHE A 171 -7.11 1.65 -3.10
N VAL A 172 -6.89 1.23 -1.85
CA VAL A 172 -5.57 1.23 -1.22
C VAL A 172 -4.62 0.36 -2.05
N ASP A 173 -5.07 -0.80 -2.51
CA ASP A 173 -4.28 -1.68 -3.39
C ASP A 173 -3.93 -1.01 -4.72
N ILE A 174 -4.89 -0.31 -5.35
CA ILE A 174 -4.66 0.43 -6.60
C ILE A 174 -3.61 1.52 -6.40
N ALA A 175 -3.63 2.24 -5.28
CA ALA A 175 -2.59 3.24 -4.98
C ALA A 175 -1.19 2.60 -4.96
N TRP A 176 -1.06 1.38 -4.41
CA TRP A 176 0.20 0.64 -4.45
C TRP A 176 0.63 0.23 -5.86
N VAL A 177 -0.32 -0.18 -6.71
CA VAL A 177 -0.07 -0.52 -8.12
C VAL A 177 0.51 0.67 -8.90
N PHE A 178 0.29 1.92 -8.48
CA PHE A 178 0.98 3.09 -9.04
C PHE A 178 2.31 3.39 -8.35
N ILE A 179 2.40 3.24 -7.03
CA ILE A 179 3.65 3.46 -6.26
C ILE A 179 4.74 2.51 -6.76
N PHE A 180 4.42 1.22 -6.91
CA PHE A 180 5.42 0.21 -7.24
C PHE A 180 6.16 0.50 -8.56
N PRO A 181 5.50 0.74 -9.70
CA PRO A 181 6.20 1.06 -10.94
C PRO A 181 6.96 2.38 -10.90
N LEU A 182 6.38 3.41 -10.28
CA LEU A 182 6.99 4.74 -10.24
C LEU A 182 8.32 4.72 -9.50
N PHE A 183 8.39 4.05 -8.35
CA PHE A 183 9.60 4.05 -7.52
C PHE A 183 10.54 2.86 -7.78
N TYR A 184 10.03 1.69 -8.19
CA TYR A 184 10.84 0.47 -8.25
C TYR A 184 11.15 -0.05 -9.66
N LEU A 185 10.37 0.35 -10.69
CA LEU A 185 10.54 -0.17 -12.05
C LEU A 185 11.10 0.86 -13.04
N ILE A 186 10.74 2.14 -12.93
CA ILE A 186 11.03 3.12 -13.98
C ILE A 186 12.53 3.41 -14.15
N GLU A 187 13.34 3.05 -13.15
CA GLU A 187 14.76 3.35 -13.05
C GLU A 187 15.67 2.13 -13.28
N ARG A 188 15.11 0.98 -13.66
CA ARG A 188 15.87 -0.23 -13.99
C ARG A 188 15.91 -0.50 -15.49
#